data_AF-T0ZIE3-F1
#
_entry.id   AF-T0ZIE3-F1
#
_cell.length_a   1.000
_cell.length_b   1.000
_cell.length_c   1.000
_cell.angle_alpha   90.00
_cell.angle_beta   90.00
_cell.angle_gamma   90.00
#
_symmetry.space_group_name_H-M   'P 1'
#
loop_
_entity.id
_entity.type
_entity.pdbx_description
1 polymer ?
#
loop_
_entity_poly.entity_id
_entity_poly.type
_entity_poly.pdbx_seq_one_letter_code
_entity_poly.pdbx_strand_id
1 'polypeptide(L)' 'MVSAPAHPPLSVERCATGIEGLDNILDGGIPRGNTVLVSGSCGTGKTTLSLDVPRPAGP' A
#
# COMPACT_ATOMS: atom_id res chain seq x y z
N MET A 1 -16.88 14.29 -9.40
CA MET A 1 -16.13 13.88 -8.19
C MET A 1 -16.29 12.38 -8.05
N VAL A 2 -15.34 11.57 -8.51
CA VAL A 2 -15.45 10.11 -8.37
C VAL A 2 -15.20 9.77 -6.90
N SER A 3 -16.29 9.37 -6.25
CA SER A 3 -16.34 8.82 -4.90
C SER A 3 -15.57 7.51 -4.88
N ALA A 4 -14.63 7.35 -3.95
CA ALA A 4 -14.15 6.03 -3.58
C ALA A 4 -15.30 5.27 -2.90
N PRO A 5 -15.56 3.99 -3.23
CA PRO A 5 -16.61 3.23 -2.57
C PRO A 5 -16.22 2.97 -1.10
N ALA A 6 -17.07 3.39 -0.17
CA ALA A 6 -16.99 2.96 1.23
C ALA A 6 -17.38 1.47 1.30
N HIS A 7 -16.38 0.60 1.23
CA HIS A 7 -16.54 -0.84 1.49
C HIS A 7 -16.82 -1.05 3.00
N PRO A 8 -17.69 -1.99 3.40
CA PRO A 8 -18.05 -2.25 4.80
C PRO A 8 -16.80 -2.57 5.65
N PRO A 9 -16.87 -2.53 6.99
CA PRO A 9 -15.80 -3.01 7.85
C PRO A 9 -15.75 -4.55 7.79
N LEU A 10 -15.39 -5.09 6.63
CA LEU A 10 -14.85 -6.44 6.55
C LEU A 10 -13.40 -6.30 6.98
N SER A 11 -12.89 -7.23 7.77
CA SER A 11 -11.51 -7.26 8.22
C SER A 11 -10.58 -7.36 7.00
N VAL A 12 -10.26 -6.23 6.38
CA VAL A 12 -9.39 -6.17 5.21
C VAL A 12 -8.01 -6.51 5.71
N GLU A 13 -7.54 -7.68 5.30
CA GLU A 13 -6.17 -8.09 5.57
C GLU A 13 -5.24 -7.08 4.91
N ARG A 14 -4.35 -6.47 5.69
CA ARG A 14 -3.39 -5.48 5.21
C ARG A 14 -2.00 -6.09 5.20
N CYS A 15 -1.27 -5.85 4.12
CA CYS A 15 0.14 -6.19 4.03
C CYS A 15 0.96 -4.96 4.42
N ALA A 16 1.74 -5.08 5.49
CA ALA A 16 2.72 -4.07 5.87
C ALA A 16 3.72 -3.87 4.72
N THR A 17 4.00 -2.62 4.39
CA THR A 17 4.97 -2.23 3.36
C THR A 17 6.41 -2.33 3.85
N GLY A 18 6.64 -2.58 5.14
CA GLY A 18 7.97 -2.64 5.74
C GLY A 18 8.58 -1.24 5.99
N ILE A 19 7.90 -0.20 5.54
CA ILE A 19 8.31 1.19 5.70
C ILE A 19 7.38 1.81 6.76
N GLU A 20 7.85 1.95 8.01
CA GLU A 20 7.03 2.42 9.14
C GLU A 20 6.29 3.73 8.84
N GLY A 21 6.96 4.68 8.19
CA GLY A 21 6.34 5.96 7.83
C GLY A 21 5.20 5.81 6.82
N LEU A 22 5.32 4.88 5.88
CA LEU A 22 4.29 4.60 4.88
C LEU A 22 3.16 3.78 5.47
N ASP A 23 3.47 2.80 6.32
CA ASP A 23 2.47 1.99 7.03
C ASP A 23 1.62 2.85 7.97
N ASN A 24 2.22 3.85 8.63
CA ASN A 24 1.48 4.80 9.46
C ASN A 24 0.53 5.68 8.63
N ILE A 25 0.96 6.11 7.42
CA ILE A 25 0.10 6.87 6.50
C ILE A 25 -1.02 6.00 5.93
N LEU A 26 -0.74 4.72 5.69
CA LEU A 26 -1.67 3.75 5.10
C LEU A 26 -2.51 3.01 6.14
N ASP A 27 -2.41 3.35 7.42
CA ASP A 27 -3.16 2.72 8.53
C ASP A 27 -2.88 1.21 8.65
N GLY A 28 -1.60 0.85 8.74
CA GLY A 28 -1.13 -0.53 8.87
C GLY A 28 -0.79 -1.24 7.56
N GLY A 29 -0.70 -0.49 6.45
CA GLY A 29 -0.21 -0.99 5.16
C GLY A 29 -1.27 -1.15 4.08
N ILE A 30 -0.90 -1.86 3.00
CA ILE A 30 -1.68 -1.94 1.77
C ILE A 30 -2.79 -3.00 1.91
N PRO A 31 -4.06 -2.66 1.62
CA PRO A 31 -5.15 -3.64 1.63
C PRO A 31 -4.90 -4.76 0.61
N ARG A 32 -5.01 -6.01 1.05
CA ARG A 32 -4.79 -7.21 0.23
C ARG A 32 -5.85 -7.31 -0.85
N GLY A 33 -5.43 -7.65 -2.07
CA GLY A 33 -6.30 -7.70 -3.24
C GLY A 33 -6.51 -6.36 -3.96
N ASN A 34 -5.91 -5.28 -3.46
CA ASN A 34 -5.93 -3.97 -4.12
C ASN A 34 -4.64 -3.70 -4.90
N THR A 35 -4.78 -2.91 -5.96
CA THR A 35 -3.65 -2.39 -6.73
C THR A 35 -3.26 -1.00 -6.23
N VAL A 36 -1.97 -0.78 -5.98
CA VAL A 36 -1.43 0.52 -5.56
C VAL A 36 -0.56 1.11 -6.68
N LEU A 37 -0.82 2.36 -7.05
CA LEU A 37 -0.04 3.11 -8.03
C LEU A 37 0.98 3.99 -7.32
N VAL A 38 2.26 3.75 -7.59
CA VAL A 38 3.36 4.59 -7.09
C VAL A 38 3.80 5.55 -8.19
N SER A 39 3.62 6.86 -7.98
CA SER A 39 3.95 7.92 -8.95
C SER A 39 4.78 9.04 -8.31
N GLY A 40 5.60 9.72 -9.11
CA GLY A 40 6.52 10.78 -8.66
C GLY A 40 7.57 11.14 -9.71
N SER A 41 8.28 12.25 -9.53
CA SER A 41 9.36 12.72 -10.43
C SER A 41 10.57 11.76 -10.48
N CYS A 42 11.45 11.91 -11.48
CA CYS A 42 12.67 11.10 -11.55
C CYS A 42 13.53 11.29 -10.28
N GLY A 43 14.13 10.22 -9.76
CA GLY A 43 14.98 10.27 -8.56
C GLY A 43 14.24 10.21 -7.21
N THR A 44 12.91 10.13 -7.17
CA THR A 44 12.15 10.05 -5.90
C THR A 44 12.15 8.67 -5.23
N GLY A 45 12.98 7.73 -5.71
CA GLY A 45 13.09 6.40 -5.10
C GLY A 45 11.93 5.45 -5.34
N LYS A 46 11.09 5.65 -6.37
CA LYS A 46 9.98 4.72 -6.71
C LYS A 46 10.45 3.27 -6.89
N THR A 47 11.54 3.07 -7.62
CA THR A 47 12.15 1.75 -7.81
C THR A 47 12.65 1.18 -6.49
N THR A 48 13.30 2.02 -5.67
CA THR A 48 13.74 1.63 -4.31
C THR A 48 12.56 1.20 -3.46
N LEU A 49 11.45 1.94 -3.49
CA LEU A 49 10.23 1.60 -2.78
C LEU A 49 9.64 0.26 -3.28
N SER A 50 9.62 0.02 -4.59
CA SER A 50 9.19 -1.27 -5.14
C SER A 50 10.10 -2.45 -4.77
N LEU A 51 11.39 -2.19 -4.53
CA LEU A 51 12.36 -3.21 -4.12
C LEU A 51 12.27 -3.52 -2.61
N ASP A 52 11.99 -2.50 -1.81
CA ASP A 52 11.95 -2.60 -0.35
C ASP A 52 10.62 -3.17 0.16
N VAL A 53 9.53 -2.97 -0.60
CA VAL A 53 8.22 -3.53 -0.27
C VAL A 53 8.34 -5.06 -0.16
N PRO A 54 8.04 -5.64 1.01
CA PRO A 54 8.09 -7.08 1.21
C PRO A 54 6.99 -7.74 0.39
N ARG A 55 7.27 -8.96 -0.06
CA ARG A 55 6.27 -9.79 -0.73
C ARG A 55 5.02 -9.89 0.15
N PRO A 56 3.80 -9.75 -0.42
CA PRO A 56 2.58 -10.00 0.33
C PRO A 56 2.65 -11.42 0.88
N ALA A 57 2.30 -11.59 2.16
CA ALA A 57 2.19 -12.92 2.75
C ALA A 57 1.18 -13.74 1.93
N GLY A 58 1.53 -15.00 1.62
CA GLY A 58 0.65 -15.96 0.96
C GLY A 58 -0.58 -16.31 1.82
N PRO A 59 -1.56 -17.07 1.25
CA PRO A 59 -2.99 -17.06 1.57
C PRO A 59 -3.34 -17.00 3.06
#